data_AF-A0A0C3QMK1-F1
#
_entry.id   AF-A0A0C3QMK1-F1
#
_cell.length_a   1.000
_cell.length_b   1.000
_cell.length_c   1.000
_cell.angle_alpha   90.00
_cell.angle_beta   90.00
_cell.angle_gamma   90.00
#
_symmetry.space_group_name_H-M   'P 1'
#
loop_
_entity.id
_entity.type
_entity.pdbx_description
1 polymer ?
#
loop_
_entity_poly.entity_id
_entity_poly.type
_entity_poly.pdbx_seq_one_letter_code
_entity_poly.pdbx_strand_id
1 'polypeptide(L)'
;MPSQSGDAEIDTGILSQVDNYAGAIKSTLEAVQGRLLDKISALHTEHNKMIPLHKLPIEIFVQVITEALRSFQTRPWARPTHLGRLVTLCQVCKRWRDVINRTASLWATIDIRDPAIIISTAISRSAHHPLNL
;
A
#
# COMPACT_ATOMS: atom_id res chain seq x y z
N MET A 1 2.58 -45.00 52.18
CA MET A 1 2.81 -43.69 51.55
C MET A 1 2.30 -43.75 50.13
N PRO A 2 1.18 -43.08 49.83
CA PRO A 2 1.08 -42.37 48.54
C PRO A 2 0.22 -41.10 48.61
N SER A 3 0.73 -39.95 48.15
CA SER A 3 -0.10 -38.77 47.79
C SER A 3 0.78 -37.66 47.20
N GLN A 4 1.11 -37.77 45.91
CA GLN A 4 1.71 -36.68 45.12
C GLN A 4 1.17 -36.57 43.68
N SER A 5 0.20 -37.41 43.26
CA SER A 5 -0.28 -37.40 41.87
C SER A 5 -1.36 -36.35 41.56
N GLY A 6 -1.98 -35.75 42.58
CA GLY A 6 -3.11 -34.81 42.40
C GLY A 6 -2.71 -33.38 42.07
N ASP A 7 -1.56 -32.89 42.55
CA ASP A 7 -1.17 -31.49 42.39
C ASP A 7 -0.69 -31.16 40.97
N ALA A 8 -0.03 -32.11 40.30
CA ALA A 8 0.49 -31.91 38.94
C ALA A 8 -0.62 -31.84 37.88
N GLU A 9 -1.72 -32.58 38.04
CA GLU A 9 -2.87 -32.52 37.11
C GLU A 9 -3.66 -31.21 37.25
N ILE A 10 -3.80 -30.69 38.48
CA ILE A 10 -4.50 -29.43 38.74
C ILE A 10 -3.71 -28.25 38.13
N ASP A 11 -2.40 -28.23 38.30
CA ASP A 11 -1.53 -27.17 37.80
C ASP A 11 -1.50 -27.14 36.25
N THR A 12 -1.49 -28.33 35.62
CA THR A 12 -1.57 -28.47 34.15
C THR A 12 -2.92 -28.02 33.60
N GLY A 13 -4.02 -28.30 34.31
CA GLY A 13 -5.36 -27.83 33.95
C GLY A 13 -5.48 -26.31 33.96
N ILE A 14 -4.96 -25.67 35.01
CA ILE A 14 -4.96 -24.20 35.16
C ILE A 14 -4.11 -23.55 34.05
N LEU A 15 -2.93 -24.09 33.75
CA LEU A 15 -2.06 -23.56 32.68
C LEU A 15 -2.76 -23.59 31.32
N SER A 16 -3.38 -24.72 30.97
CA SER A 16 -4.10 -24.89 29.71
C SER A 16 -5.29 -23.93 29.57
N GLN A 17 -5.93 -23.61 30.68
CA GLN A 17 -7.06 -22.68 30.71
C GLN A 17 -6.60 -21.24 30.49
N VAL A 18 -5.47 -20.85 31.09
CA VAL A 18 -4.84 -19.54 30.87
C VAL A 18 -4.41 -19.36 29.40
N ASP A 19 -3.79 -20.37 28.81
CA ASP A 19 -3.37 -20.33 27.39
C ASP A 19 -4.57 -20.21 26.44
N ASN A 20 -5.66 -20.92 26.73
CA ASN A 20 -6.91 -20.80 25.97
C ASN A 20 -7.49 -19.38 26.05
N TYR A 21 -7.53 -18.77 27.23
CA TYR A 21 -7.99 -17.39 27.38
C TYR A 21 -7.07 -16.39 26.67
N ALA A 22 -5.76 -16.55 26.79
CA ALA A 22 -4.79 -15.70 26.10
C ALA A 22 -4.96 -15.79 24.56
N GLY A 23 -5.17 -17.00 24.03
CA GLY A 23 -5.47 -17.23 22.62
C GLY A 23 -6.77 -16.57 22.17
N ALA A 24 -7.84 -16.71 22.96
CA ALA A 24 -9.14 -16.09 22.67
C ALA A 24 -9.08 -14.55 22.68
N ILE A 25 -8.36 -13.96 23.64
CA ILE A 25 -8.14 -12.51 23.71
C ILE A 25 -7.35 -12.03 22.49
N LYS A 26 -6.26 -12.73 22.13
CA LYS A 26 -5.46 -12.38 20.96
C LYS A 26 -6.27 -12.42 19.67
N SER A 27 -7.05 -13.48 19.47
CA SER A 27 -7.92 -13.61 18.30
C SER A 27 -8.98 -12.51 18.23
N THR A 28 -9.58 -12.18 19.37
CA THR A 28 -10.57 -11.08 19.46
C THR A 28 -9.93 -9.74 19.12
N LEU A 29 -8.71 -9.47 19.62
CA LEU A 29 -7.97 -8.26 19.32
C LEU A 29 -7.67 -8.13 17.82
N GLU A 30 -7.17 -9.20 17.19
CA GLU A 30 -6.91 -9.24 15.75
C GLU A 30 -8.17 -8.99 14.93
N ALA A 31 -9.30 -9.60 15.33
CA ALA A 31 -10.59 -9.42 14.67
C ALA A 31 -11.12 -7.97 14.80
N VAL A 32 -11.00 -7.36 15.98
CA VAL A 32 -11.39 -5.96 16.20
C VAL A 32 -10.49 -5.02 15.40
N GLN A 33 -9.18 -5.25 15.40
CA GLN A 33 -8.23 -4.46 14.62
C GLN A 33 -8.53 -4.54 13.12
N GLY A 34 -8.79 -5.74 12.59
CA GLY A 34 -9.19 -5.92 11.19
C GLY A 34 -10.45 -5.13 10.85
N ARG A 35 -11.50 -5.24 11.67
CA ARG A 35 -12.75 -4.48 11.47
C ARG A 35 -12.57 -2.97 11.52
N LEU A 36 -11.69 -2.46 12.38
CA LEU A 36 -11.39 -1.03 12.45
C LEU A 36 -10.66 -0.55 11.18
N LEU A 37 -9.67 -1.30 10.71
CA LEU A 37 -8.94 -0.98 9.48
C LEU A 37 -9.89 -0.98 8.27
N ASP A 38 -10.81 -1.94 8.18
CA ASP A 38 -11.81 -2.00 7.12
C ASP A 38 -12.74 -0.77 7.13
N LYS A 39 -13.21 -0.36 8.32
CA LYS A 39 -14.04 0.83 8.47
C LYS A 39 -13.31 2.11 8.07
N ILE A 40 -12.05 2.28 8.51
CA ILE A 40 -11.22 3.43 8.14
C ILE A 40 -11.01 3.46 6.62
N SER A 41 -10.71 2.30 6.01
CA SER A 41 -10.54 2.17 4.56
C SER A 41 -11.80 2.54 3.79
N ALA A 42 -12.97 2.12 4.27
CA ALA A 42 -14.26 2.50 3.69
C ALA A 42 -14.50 4.01 3.77
N LEU A 43 -14.26 4.63 4.94
CA LEU A 43 -14.40 6.08 5.13
C LEU A 43 -13.45 6.86 4.23
N HIS A 44 -12.18 6.47 4.12
CA HIS A 44 -11.24 7.08 3.18
C HIS A 44 -11.69 6.94 1.73
N THR A 45 -12.27 5.79 1.36
CA THR A 45 -12.79 5.56 0.01
C THR A 45 -13.95 6.51 -0.31
N GLU A 46 -14.91 6.64 0.59
CA GLU A 46 -16.05 7.55 0.41
C GLU A 46 -15.62 9.02 0.43
N HIS A 47 -14.74 9.41 1.36
CA HIS A 47 -14.17 10.75 1.38
C HIS A 47 -13.48 11.09 0.06
N ASN A 48 -12.63 10.19 -0.44
CA ASN A 48 -11.92 10.40 -1.69
C ASN A 48 -12.85 10.55 -2.90
N LYS A 49 -13.99 9.84 -2.95
CA LYS A 49 -15.00 10.01 -4.01
C LYS A 49 -15.61 11.42 -4.03
N MET A 50 -15.67 12.09 -2.88
CA MET A 50 -16.23 13.44 -2.78
C MET A 50 -15.24 14.53 -3.19
N ILE A 51 -13.93 14.24 -3.24
CA ILE A 51 -12.90 15.21 -3.63
C ILE A 51 -13.08 15.59 -5.12
N PRO A 52 -13.06 16.89 -5.47
CA PRO A 52 -13.26 17.35 -6.85
C PRO A 52 -12.34 16.69 -7.88
N LEU A 53 -11.10 16.39 -7.49
CA LEU A 53 -10.11 15.72 -8.34
C LEU A 53 -10.59 14.34 -8.82
N HIS A 54 -11.45 13.66 -8.06
CA HIS A 54 -12.01 12.37 -8.42
C HIS A 54 -13.17 12.45 -9.42
N LYS A 55 -13.73 13.64 -9.59
CA LYS A 55 -14.77 13.93 -10.59
C LYS A 55 -14.21 14.37 -11.94
N LEU A 56 -12.90 14.61 -12.01
CA LEU A 56 -12.25 14.97 -13.28
C LEU A 56 -12.29 13.80 -14.27
N PRO A 57 -12.49 14.08 -15.57
CA PRO A 57 -12.24 13.13 -16.63
C PRO A 57 -10.83 12.55 -16.52
N ILE A 58 -10.67 11.31 -16.98
CA ILE A 58 -9.44 10.55 -16.84
C ILE A 58 -8.26 11.26 -17.53
N GLU A 59 -8.52 11.91 -18.66
CA GLU A 59 -7.55 12.64 -19.47
C GLU A 59 -7.00 13.84 -18.70
N ILE A 60 -7.89 14.61 -18.06
CA ILE A 60 -7.49 15.78 -17.26
C ILE A 60 -6.69 15.33 -16.05
N PHE A 61 -7.10 14.24 -15.40
CA PHE A 61 -6.33 13.68 -14.30
C PHE A 61 -4.91 13.27 -14.73
N VAL A 62 -4.77 12.58 -15.87
CA VAL A 62 -3.46 12.19 -16.42
C VAL A 62 -2.61 13.43 -16.74
N GLN A 63 -3.19 14.50 -17.29
CA GLN A 63 -2.48 15.76 -17.52
C GLN A 63 -1.96 16.39 -16.22
N VAL A 64 -2.79 16.42 -15.16
CA VAL A 64 -2.38 16.91 -13.84
C VAL A 64 -1.21 16.10 -13.28
N ILE A 65 -1.27 14.77 -13.36
CA ILE A 65 -0.18 13.89 -12.93
C ILE A 65 1.09 14.15 -13.74
N THR A 66 0.97 14.29 -15.06
CA THR A 66 2.10 14.55 -15.96
C THR A 66 2.80 15.87 -15.60
N GLU A 67 2.02 16.93 -15.35
CA GLU A 67 2.56 18.23 -14.97
C GLU A 67 3.21 18.20 -13.58
N ALA A 68 2.56 17.51 -12.62
CA ALA A 68 3.10 17.32 -11.28
C ALA A 68 4.43 16.54 -11.26
N LEU A 69 4.70 15.71 -12.27
CA LEU A 69 5.98 15.01 -12.41
C LEU A 69 7.05 15.90 -13.06
N ARG A 70 6.66 16.76 -14.01
CA ARG A 70 7.55 17.67 -14.75
C ARG A 70 8.13 18.79 -13.88
N SER A 71 7.33 19.38 -13.00
CA SER A 71 7.67 20.59 -12.22
C SER A 71 8.87 20.46 -11.28
N PHE A 72 9.45 19.27 -11.14
CA PHE A 72 10.49 19.00 -10.16
C PHE A 72 11.82 18.48 -10.74
N GLN A 73 11.99 18.51 -12.07
CA GLN A 73 13.23 18.13 -12.77
C GLN A 73 14.40 19.11 -12.56
N THR A 74 14.18 20.23 -11.86
CA THR A 74 15.13 21.37 -11.78
C THR A 74 16.26 21.26 -10.75
N ARG A 75 16.36 20.19 -9.95
CA ARG A 75 17.48 19.97 -9.00
C ARG A 75 17.95 18.51 -8.98
N PRO A 76 19.15 18.17 -9.51
CA PRO A 76 19.48 16.78 -9.85
C PRO A 76 19.75 15.87 -8.65
N TRP A 77 20.44 16.33 -7.60
CA TRP A 77 21.17 15.40 -6.71
C TRP A 77 20.44 14.90 -5.46
N ALA A 78 19.30 15.48 -5.09
CA ALA A 78 18.62 15.17 -3.82
C ALA A 78 17.13 14.83 -3.97
N ARG A 79 16.64 14.71 -5.21
CA ARG A 79 15.20 14.58 -5.49
C ARG A 79 14.84 13.18 -6.00
N PRO A 80 13.66 12.65 -5.64
CA PRO A 80 13.18 11.39 -6.19
C PRO A 80 13.14 11.47 -7.72
N THR A 81 13.51 10.37 -8.36
CA THR A 81 13.40 10.16 -9.81
C THR A 81 11.95 10.25 -10.28
N HIS A 82 11.74 10.34 -11.60
CA HIS A 82 10.40 10.33 -12.19
C HIS A 82 9.59 9.13 -11.70
N LEU A 83 10.15 7.91 -11.81
CA LEU A 83 9.47 6.69 -11.38
C LEU A 83 9.31 6.60 -9.87
N GLY A 84 10.28 7.08 -9.08
CA GLY A 84 10.15 7.16 -7.62
C GLY A 84 8.96 8.02 -7.18
N ARG A 85 8.73 9.15 -7.87
CA ARG A 85 7.53 9.97 -7.63
C ARG A 85 6.26 9.30 -8.11
N LEU A 86 6.29 8.71 -9.31
CA LEU A 86 5.13 8.01 -9.86
C LEU A 86 4.64 6.91 -8.89
N VAL A 87 5.58 6.14 -8.32
CA VAL A 87 5.29 5.14 -7.28
C VAL A 87 4.71 5.79 -6.02
N THR A 88 5.20 6.97 -5.61
CA THR A 88 4.63 7.72 -4.48
C THR A 88 3.18 8.13 -4.75
N LEU A 89 2.87 8.61 -5.96
CA LEU A 89 1.50 8.99 -6.35
C LEU A 89 0.56 7.77 -6.37
N CYS A 90 1.05 6.58 -6.71
CA CYS A 90 0.29 5.32 -6.60
C CYS A 90 -0.10 4.92 -5.17
N GLN A 91 0.47 5.57 -4.14
CA GLN A 91 0.11 5.32 -2.73
C GLN A 91 -1.01 6.22 -2.21
N VAL A 92 -1.44 7.24 -2.97
CA VAL A 92 -2.47 8.19 -2.52
C VAL A 92 -3.82 7.50 -2.33
N CYS A 93 -4.33 6.84 -3.38
CA CYS A 93 -5.55 6.03 -3.28
C CYS A 93 -5.62 5.01 -4.41
N LYS A 94 -6.60 4.09 -4.33
CA LYS A 94 -6.84 3.04 -5.33
C LYS A 94 -7.03 3.62 -6.75
N ARG A 95 -7.84 4.68 -6.88
CA ARG A 95 -8.08 5.34 -8.17
C ARG A 95 -6.79 5.85 -8.81
N TRP A 96 -5.93 6.54 -8.06
CA TRP A 96 -4.67 7.06 -8.59
C TRP A 96 -3.78 5.93 -9.10
N ARG A 97 -3.65 4.87 -8.29
CA ARG A 97 -2.90 3.66 -8.66
C ARG A 97 -3.43 3.03 -9.94
N ASP A 98 -4.74 2.82 -10.03
CA ASP A 98 -5.37 2.15 -11.17
C ASP A 98 -5.17 2.96 -12.46
N VAL A 99 -5.38 4.27 -12.39
CA VAL A 99 -5.18 5.17 -13.53
C VAL A 99 -3.72 5.21 -13.96
N ILE A 100 -2.80 5.42 -13.02
CA ILE A 100 -1.37 5.49 -13.31
C ILE A 100 -0.87 4.18 -13.91
N ASN A 101 -1.25 3.03 -13.34
CA ASN A 101 -0.83 1.72 -13.85
C ASN A 101 -1.35 1.42 -15.26
N ARG A 102 -2.50 1.97 -15.65
CA ARG A 102 -3.10 1.80 -16.98
C ARG A 102 -2.62 2.81 -18.02
N THR A 103 -1.87 3.83 -17.60
CA THR A 103 -1.41 4.91 -18.48
C THR A 103 0.05 4.69 -18.85
N ALA A 104 0.28 4.00 -19.96
CA ALA A 104 1.62 3.60 -20.42
C ALA A 104 2.62 4.76 -20.53
N SER A 105 2.17 5.94 -20.98
CA SER A 105 3.02 7.12 -21.15
C SER A 105 3.65 7.63 -19.85
N LEU A 106 3.02 7.40 -18.70
CA LEU A 106 3.58 7.79 -17.41
C LEU A 106 4.79 6.93 -17.00
N TRP A 107 4.89 5.70 -17.52
CA TRP A 107 5.97 4.74 -17.22
C TRP A 107 7.14 4.83 -18.19
N ALA A 108 7.06 5.66 -19.23
CA ALA A 108 8.02 5.67 -20.30
C ALA A 108 9.29 6.48 -20.00
N THR A 109 9.34 7.24 -18.91
CA THR A 109 10.55 7.99 -18.52
C THR A 109 11.31 7.23 -17.45
N ILE A 110 12.54 6.82 -17.77
CA ILE A 110 13.43 6.03 -16.90
C ILE A 110 14.69 6.87 -16.63
N ASP A 111 15.16 6.88 -15.39
CA ASP A 111 16.41 7.52 -14.98
C ASP A 111 17.44 6.43 -14.60
N ILE A 112 18.72 6.65 -14.86
CA ILE A 112 19.80 5.71 -14.50
C ILE A 112 19.88 5.42 -12.99
N ARG A 113 19.32 6.31 -12.17
CA ARG A 113 19.26 6.17 -10.71
C ARG A 113 18.08 5.31 -10.24
N ASP A 114 17.18 4.93 -11.14
CA ASP A 114 16.02 4.13 -10.78
C ASP A 114 16.44 2.71 -10.35
N PRO A 115 15.90 2.18 -9.23
CA PRO A 115 16.12 0.80 -8.84
C PRO A 115 15.68 -0.18 -9.93
N ALA A 116 16.45 -1.25 -10.15
CA ALA A 116 16.20 -2.25 -11.19
C ALA A 116 14.77 -2.84 -11.16
N ILE A 117 14.19 -3.03 -9.97
CA ILE A 117 12.81 -3.50 -9.82
C ILE A 117 11.77 -2.52 -10.37
N ILE A 118 12.02 -1.21 -10.20
CA ILE A 118 11.14 -0.16 -10.70
C ILE A 118 11.31 -0.04 -12.22
N ILE A 119 12.55 -0.15 -12.73
CA ILE A 119 12.84 -0.18 -14.17
C ILE A 119 12.11 -1.33 -14.85
N SER A 120 12.21 -2.56 -14.33
CA SER A 120 11.51 -3.73 -14.88
C SER A 120 9.99 -3.54 -14.92
N THR A 121 9.45 -2.95 -13.85
CA THR A 121 8.03 -2.59 -13.78
C THR A 121 7.65 -1.55 -14.85
N ALA A 122 8.50 -0.53 -15.05
CA ALA A 122 8.30 0.53 -16.02
C ALA A 122 8.37 0.03 -17.47
N ILE A 123 9.33 -0.85 -17.78
CA ILE A 123 9.42 -1.52 -19.08
C ILE A 123 8.14 -2.33 -19.34
N SER A 124 7.67 -3.09 -18.35
CA SER A 124 6.45 -3.89 -18.50
C SER A 124 5.20 -3.03 -18.72
N ARG A 125 5.12 -1.85 -18.09
CA ARG A 125 3.93 -0.97 -18.10
C ARG A 125 3.93 0.07 -19.21
N SER A 126 5.09 0.46 -19.72
CA SER A 126 5.21 1.33 -20.90
C SER A 126 4.72 0.64 -22.18
N ALA A 127 4.59 -0.70 -22.18
CA ALA A 127 4.05 -1.49 -23.29
C ALA A 127 4.76 -1.19 -24.62
N HIS A 128 4.06 -0.60 -25.59
CA HIS A 128 4.62 -0.19 -26.88
C HIS A 128 4.94 1.31 -26.96
N HIS A 129 4.88 2.03 -25.84
CA HIS A 129 5.18 3.45 -25.83
C HIS A 129 6.70 3.69 -25.90
N PRO A 130 7.19 4.66 -26.69
CA PRO A 130 8.62 4.96 -26.79
C PRO A 130 9.20 5.33 -25.42
N LEU A 131 10.31 4.71 -25.07
CA LEU A 131 11.03 5.02 -23.83
C LEU A 131 11.85 6.30 -23.98
N ASN A 132 11.87 7.08 -22.91
CA ASN A 132 12.71 8.25 -22.72
C ASN A 132 13.71 7.93 -21.60
N LEU A 133 15.00 7.97 -21.93
CA LEU A 133 16.13 7.57 -21.07
C LEU A 133 16.93 8.80 -20.62
#